data_AF-A0A5B1QV03-F1
#
_entry.id   AF-A0A5B1QV03-F1
#
_cell.length_a   1.000
_cell.length_b   1.000
_cell.length_c   1.000
_cell.angle_alpha   90.00
_cell.angle_beta   90.00
_cell.angle_gamma   90.00
#
_symmetry.space_group_name_H-M   'P 1'
#
loop_
_entity.id
_entity.type
_entity.pdbx_description
1 polymer ?
#
loop_
_entity_poly.entity_id
_entity_poly.type
_entity_poly.pdbx_seq_one_letter_code
_entity_poly.pdbx_strand_id
1 'polypeptide(L)'
;MSLSVSLPTNIDFTSFEQFTLYSTAPASSNTPKFILRDAELIFDKPDVRVFRVQLTCPSTGLVRDAVCKLAYGGRTMKRLAAEARFYSGKLSHLQGVCIPRFYGHFLGECEDGPVSCIVLEYCGEDVYTYCAEQPIEFKRALIYAVIAIHEAGVRHFDLRNRNVVNYNGLPMIIDFGEAEDHECERQMEVEENVAAPIDDFFGCDEIHQLCIDLGIWKPGAP
;
A
#
# COMPACT_ATOMS: atom_id res chain seq x y z
N MET A 1 -5.45 13.68 16.35
CA MET A 1 -4.53 12.55 16.58
C MET A 1 -3.15 13.06 16.22
N SER A 2 -2.14 12.81 17.04
CA SER A 2 -0.76 13.20 16.72
C SER A 2 0.15 11.98 16.69
N LEU A 3 1.15 12.05 15.83
CA LEU A 3 2.15 11.02 15.63
C LEU A 3 3.51 11.62 16.01
N SER A 4 4.13 11.07 17.05
CA SER A 4 5.50 11.39 17.41
C SER A 4 6.42 10.38 16.73
N VAL A 5 7.31 10.90 15.89
CA VAL A 5 8.19 10.12 15.03
C VAL A 5 9.62 10.49 15.39
N SER A 6 10.49 9.49 15.57
CA SER A 6 11.93 9.66 15.75
C SER A 6 12.61 8.76 14.74
N LEU A 7 13.23 9.34 13.72
CA LEU A 7 13.81 8.59 12.61
C LEU A 7 15.30 8.84 12.52
N PRO A 8 16.10 7.81 12.21
CA PRO A 8 17.53 7.99 11.99
C PRO A 8 17.76 8.86 10.75
N THR A 9 18.71 9.79 10.85
CA THR A 9 19.14 10.62 9.71
C THR A 9 20.38 10.08 9.02
N ASN A 10 20.99 9.02 9.54
CA ASN A 10 22.10 8.32 8.93
C ASN A 10 22.02 6.80 9.17
N ILE A 11 22.75 6.05 8.35
CA ILE A 11 22.78 4.58 8.38
C ILE A 11 23.42 4.04 9.67
N ASP A 12 24.27 4.84 10.32
CA ASP A 12 24.93 4.47 11.58
C ASP A 12 24.04 4.71 12.82
N PHE A 13 22.82 5.22 12.64
CA PHE A 13 21.87 5.55 13.72
C PHE A 13 22.45 6.49 14.80
N THR A 14 23.40 7.36 14.43
CA THR A 14 24.07 8.27 15.37
C THR A 14 23.40 9.63 15.48
N SER A 15 22.46 9.94 14.56
CA SER A 15 21.65 11.15 14.60
C SER A 15 20.20 10.83 14.24
N PHE A 16 19.27 11.55 14.87
CA PHE A 16 17.83 11.36 14.71
C PHE A 16 17.13 12.68 14.45
N GLU A 17 16.11 12.63 13.60
CA GLU A 17 15.18 13.72 13.37
C GLU A 17 13.86 13.39 14.06
N GLN A 18 13.35 14.37 14.82
CA GLN A 18 12.12 14.20 15.58
C GLN A 18 11.00 15.00 14.94
N PHE A 19 9.92 14.32 14.59
CA PHE A 19 8.73 14.95 14.02
C PHE A 19 7.56 14.84 14.99
N THR A 20 6.76 15.90 15.02
CA THR A 20 5.40 15.84 15.56
C THR A 20 4.46 16.13 14.40
N LEU A 21 3.80 15.07 13.93
CA LEU A 21 2.87 15.14 12.81
C LEU A 21 1.43 15.11 13.32
N TYR A 22 0.55 15.79 12.61
CA TYR A 22 -0.86 15.95 12.97
C TYR A 22 -1.73 15.25 11.94
N SER A 23 -2.69 14.48 12.44
CA SER A 23 -3.68 13.78 11.62
C SER A 23 -4.50 14.77 10.80
N THR A 24 -4.76 14.42 9.54
CA THR A 24 -5.66 15.17 8.66
C THR A 24 -7.15 14.91 8.95
N ALA A 25 -7.48 13.84 9.67
CA ALA A 25 -8.85 13.58 10.13
C ALA A 25 -9.31 14.63 11.18
N PRO A 26 -10.60 15.02 11.18
CA PRO A 26 -11.14 16.02 12.09
C PRO A 26 -10.91 15.64 13.57
N ALA A 27 -10.58 16.64 14.39
CA ALA A 27 -10.24 16.43 15.79
C ALA A 27 -11.46 15.95 16.60
N SER A 28 -11.40 14.71 17.12
CA SER A 28 -12.29 14.26 18.20
C SER A 28 -11.65 14.55 19.56
N SER A 29 -12.46 14.74 20.60
CA SER A 29 -12.02 15.17 21.94
C SER A 29 -11.10 14.19 22.68
N ASN A 30 -10.79 13.04 22.09
CA ASN A 30 -9.94 12.02 22.69
C ASN A 30 -9.04 11.34 21.64
N THR A 31 -8.33 12.13 20.84
CA THR A 31 -7.52 11.54 19.78
C THR A 31 -6.31 10.80 20.34
N PRO A 32 -6.10 9.51 19.98
CA PRO A 32 -4.96 8.77 20.48
C PRO A 32 -3.66 9.42 20.01
N LYS A 33 -2.61 9.27 20.82
CA LYS A 33 -1.24 9.61 20.45
C LYS A 33 -0.57 8.34 19.96
N PHE A 34 0.07 8.39 18.81
CA PHE A 34 0.90 7.29 18.32
C PHE A 34 2.38 7.65 18.46
N ILE A 35 3.20 6.65 18.77
CA ILE A 35 4.66 6.78 18.86
C ILE A 35 5.27 5.73 17.96
N LEU A 36 6.13 6.15 17.03
CA LEU A 36 6.95 5.24 16.23
C LEU A 36 8.29 5.01 16.92
N ARG A 37 8.70 3.74 17.01
CA ARG A 37 9.96 3.30 17.60
C ARG A 37 10.69 2.35 16.65
N ASP A 38 11.96 2.09 16.94
CA ASP A 38 12.78 1.06 16.30
C ASP A 38 12.76 1.17 14.76
N ALA A 39 12.94 2.39 14.26
CA ALA A 39 12.80 2.67 12.84
C ALA A 39 13.97 2.13 12.03
N GLU A 40 13.67 1.29 11.05
CA GLU A 40 14.61 0.73 10.08
C GLU A 40 14.25 1.26 8.69
N LEU A 41 15.21 1.91 8.02
CA LEU A 41 15.02 2.43 6.66
C LEU A 41 15.03 1.26 5.66
N ILE A 42 13.90 1.05 4.98
CA ILE A 42 13.72 -0.05 4.02
C ILE A 42 13.66 0.45 2.56
N PHE A 43 13.45 1.76 2.35
CA PHE A 43 13.50 2.40 1.04
C PHE A 43 13.89 3.87 1.15
N ASP A 44 14.82 4.31 0.31
CA ASP A 44 15.38 5.66 0.35
C ASP A 44 15.44 6.30 -1.03
N LYS A 45 14.66 7.36 -1.23
CA LYS A 45 14.71 8.29 -2.36
C LYS A 45 14.61 9.73 -1.86
N PRO A 46 15.12 10.72 -2.62
CA PRO A 46 15.13 12.12 -2.17
C PRO A 46 13.75 12.67 -1.77
N ASP A 47 12.68 12.22 -2.42
CA ASP A 47 11.32 12.68 -2.19
C ASP A 47 10.44 11.68 -1.43
N VAL A 48 10.93 10.46 -1.17
CA VAL A 48 10.21 9.40 -0.45
C VAL A 48 11.17 8.57 0.40
N ARG A 49 10.86 8.44 1.69
CA ARG A 49 11.53 7.49 2.60
C ARG A 49 10.52 6.55 3.22
N VAL A 50 10.82 5.26 3.28
CA VAL A 50 9.96 4.24 3.90
C VAL A 50 10.73 3.56 5.01
N PHE A 51 10.13 3.53 6.20
CA PHE A 51 10.69 2.91 7.38
C PHE A 51 9.78 1.79 7.87
N ARG A 52 10.34 0.65 8.24
CA ARG A 52 9.68 -0.31 9.14
C ARG A 52 9.82 0.21 10.57
N VAL A 53 8.74 0.16 11.35
CA VAL A 53 8.67 0.78 12.68
C VAL A 53 7.78 -0.04 13.61
N GLN A 54 8.00 0.10 14.92
CA GLN A 54 7.05 -0.34 15.95
C GLN A 54 6.10 0.80 16.28
N LEU A 55 4.82 0.65 15.91
CA LEU A 55 3.75 1.58 16.24
C LEU A 55 3.21 1.28 17.65
N THR A 56 3.44 2.20 18.58
CA THR A 56 2.95 2.12 19.96
C THR A 56 1.77 3.05 20.18
N CYS A 57 0.70 2.55 20.80
CA CYS A 57 -0.44 3.33 21.28
C CYS A 57 -0.42 3.41 22.82
N PRO A 58 0.08 4.49 23.43
CA PRO A 58 0.28 4.57 24.88
C PRO A 58 -0.99 4.40 25.71
N SER A 59 -2.15 4.79 25.17
CA SER A 59 -3.44 4.65 25.87
C SER A 59 -3.90 3.20 26.00
N THR A 60 -3.44 2.31 25.11
CA THR A 60 -3.83 0.89 25.11
C THR A 60 -2.67 -0.05 25.44
N GLY A 61 -1.43 0.45 25.41
CA GLY A 61 -0.21 -0.37 25.52
C GLY A 61 0.04 -1.26 24.30
N LEU A 62 -0.79 -1.17 23.26
CA LEU A 62 -0.67 -2.01 22.08
C LEU A 62 0.54 -1.58 21.23
N VAL A 63 1.31 -2.57 20.80
CA VAL A 63 2.45 -2.44 19.89
C VAL A 63 2.13 -3.21 18.62
N ARG A 64 2.36 -2.61 17.46
CA ARG A 64 2.15 -3.22 16.14
C ARG A 64 3.33 -2.97 15.23
N ASP A 65 3.64 -3.97 14.41
CA ASP A 65 4.60 -3.81 13.31
C ASP A 65 3.95 -2.99 12.20
N ALA A 66 4.65 -1.97 11.72
CA ALA A 66 4.11 -0.96 10.84
C ALA A 66 5.15 -0.43 9.85
N VAL A 67 4.64 0.21 8.81
CA VAL A 67 5.41 0.98 7.83
C VAL A 67 5.07 2.45 7.99
N CYS A 68 6.09 3.30 8.08
CA CYS A 68 6.00 4.74 8.01
C CYS A 68 6.56 5.21 6.66
N LYS A 69 5.69 5.69 5.77
CA LYS A 69 6.07 6.24 4.47
C LYS A 69 6.01 7.76 4.54
N LEU A 70 7.16 8.40 4.40
CA LEU A 70 7.32 9.85 4.36
C LEU A 70 7.47 10.32 2.91
N ALA A 71 6.78 11.41 2.58
CA ALA A 71 6.88 12.09 1.30
C ALA A 71 7.25 13.56 1.51
N TYR A 72 8.17 14.03 0.68
CA TYR A 72 8.68 15.39 0.65
C TYR A 72 8.33 16.06 -0.67
N GLY A 73 8.11 17.38 -0.64
CA GLY A 73 7.82 18.16 -1.84
C GLY A 73 6.39 18.01 -2.36
N GLY A 74 5.88 19.09 -2.95
CA GLY A 74 4.44 19.24 -3.22
C GLY A 74 3.82 18.19 -4.16
N ARG A 75 4.58 17.61 -5.10
CA ARG A 75 4.06 16.56 -6.00
C ARG A 75 3.89 15.23 -5.27
N THR A 76 4.92 14.79 -4.58
CA THR A 76 4.96 13.48 -3.91
C THR A 76 4.06 13.47 -2.68
N MET A 77 3.97 14.58 -1.94
CA MET A 77 2.98 14.75 -0.87
C MET A 77 1.53 14.65 -1.37
N LYS A 78 1.21 15.22 -2.55
CA LYS A 78 -0.13 15.11 -3.16
C LYS A 78 -0.45 13.66 -3.54
N ARG A 79 0.51 12.93 -4.09
CA ARG A 79 0.36 11.49 -4.38
C ARG A 79 0.12 10.68 -3.11
N LEU A 80 0.89 10.94 -2.05
CA LEU A 80 0.70 10.26 -0.77
C LEU A 80 -0.67 10.56 -0.13
N ALA A 81 -1.16 11.80 -0.26
CA ALA A 81 -2.51 12.16 0.17
C ALA A 81 -3.60 11.49 -0.69
N ALA A 82 -3.35 11.34 -2.01
CA ALA A 82 -4.24 10.60 -2.91
C ALA A 82 -4.27 9.09 -2.61
N GLU A 83 -3.14 8.51 -2.18
CA GLU A 83 -3.09 7.14 -1.66
C GLU A 83 -3.89 7.03 -0.34
N ALA A 84 -3.69 7.96 0.60
CA ALA A 84 -4.38 7.96 1.88
C ALA A 84 -5.91 8.02 1.78
N ARG A 85 -6.48 8.76 0.80
CA ARG A 85 -7.94 8.81 0.59
C ARG A 85 -8.53 7.46 0.19
N PHE A 86 -7.78 6.59 -0.50
CA PHE A 86 -8.28 5.29 -0.89
C PHE A 86 -8.37 4.37 0.32
N TYR A 87 -7.29 4.31 1.11
CA TYR A 87 -7.27 3.56 2.36
C TYR A 87 -8.37 3.99 3.34
N SER A 88 -8.53 5.29 3.55
CA SER A 88 -9.53 5.84 4.49
C SER A 88 -10.96 5.87 3.94
N GLY A 89 -11.14 5.69 2.63
CA GLY A 89 -12.41 5.76 1.92
C GLY A 89 -12.82 4.43 1.32
N LYS A 90 -12.80 4.37 -0.02
CA LYS A 90 -13.32 3.25 -0.84
C LYS A 90 -12.75 1.89 -0.43
N LEU A 91 -11.48 1.82 -0.05
CA LEU A 91 -10.81 0.56 0.27
C LEU A 91 -10.85 0.18 1.76
N SER A 92 -11.51 0.98 2.60
CA SER A 92 -11.52 0.77 4.06
C SER A 92 -11.98 -0.64 4.49
N HIS A 93 -12.92 -1.24 3.75
CA HIS A 93 -13.44 -2.57 4.02
C HIS A 93 -12.52 -3.73 3.60
N LEU A 94 -11.46 -3.46 2.83
CA LEU A 94 -10.48 -4.45 2.38
C LEU A 94 -9.23 -4.53 3.28
N GLN A 95 -9.12 -3.63 4.25
CA GLN A 95 -7.98 -3.54 5.15
C GLN A 95 -7.82 -4.78 6.06
N GLY A 96 -6.62 -5.35 6.04
CA GLY A 96 -6.30 -6.60 6.73
C GLY A 96 -6.86 -7.86 6.06
N VAL A 97 -7.44 -7.72 4.85
CA VAL A 97 -7.91 -8.83 4.02
C VAL A 97 -6.97 -9.02 2.83
N CYS A 98 -6.84 -7.97 2.00
CA CYS A 98 -5.98 -7.99 0.82
C CYS A 98 -5.17 -6.69 0.63
N ILE A 99 -5.33 -5.71 1.54
CA ILE A 99 -4.50 -4.51 1.62
C ILE A 99 -4.14 -4.23 3.09
N PRO A 100 -3.04 -3.52 3.39
CA PRO A 100 -2.64 -3.24 4.77
C PRO A 100 -3.69 -2.47 5.57
N ARG A 101 -3.71 -2.66 6.89
CA ARG A 101 -4.45 -1.74 7.78
C ARG A 101 -3.80 -0.35 7.75
N PHE A 102 -4.64 0.67 7.68
CA PHE A 102 -4.26 2.07 7.64
C PHE A 102 -4.46 2.70 9.01
N TYR A 103 -3.37 3.19 9.60
CA TYR A 103 -3.39 3.82 10.92
C TYR A 103 -3.54 5.33 10.87
N GLY A 104 -3.29 5.94 9.71
CA GLY A 104 -3.59 7.35 9.49
C GLY A 104 -2.69 8.03 8.47
N HIS A 105 -3.11 9.23 8.09
CA HIS A 105 -2.36 10.19 7.30
C HIS A 105 -2.10 11.44 8.14
N PHE A 106 -0.84 11.87 8.15
CA PHE A 106 -0.34 12.92 9.02
C PHE A 106 0.46 13.93 8.21
N LEU A 107 0.38 15.19 8.60
CA LEU A 107 1.14 16.30 8.03
C LEU A 107 1.99 16.96 9.12
N GLY A 108 3.13 17.51 8.73
CA GLY A 108 3.95 18.33 9.58
C GLY A 108 4.98 19.12 8.79
N GLU A 109 5.93 19.68 9.51
CA GLU A 109 7.04 20.48 8.97
C GLU A 109 8.35 19.92 9.51
N CYS A 110 9.40 19.95 8.70
CA CYS A 110 10.78 19.70 9.09
C CYS A 110 11.70 20.84 8.62
N GLU A 111 13.01 20.71 8.86
CA GLU A 111 13.97 21.73 8.43
C GLU A 111 13.94 21.95 6.90
N ASP A 112 13.70 20.88 6.15
CA ASP A 112 13.62 20.90 4.68
C ASP A 112 12.22 21.29 4.15
N GLY A 113 11.27 21.58 5.04
CA GLY A 113 9.92 22.06 4.72
C GLY A 113 8.79 21.05 5.02
N PRO A 114 7.65 21.15 4.31
CA PRO A 114 6.47 20.33 4.60
C PRO A 114 6.72 18.84 4.36
N VAL A 115 6.19 18.01 5.26
CA VAL A 115 6.27 16.54 5.18
C VAL A 115 4.88 15.91 5.29
N SER A 116 4.63 14.91 4.46
CA SER A 116 3.42 14.08 4.49
C SER A 116 3.79 12.66 4.90
N CYS A 117 2.98 12.03 5.72
CA CYS A 117 3.25 10.71 6.30
C CYS A 117 2.00 9.84 6.28
N ILE A 118 2.11 8.60 5.84
CA ILE A 118 1.11 7.57 6.12
C ILE A 118 1.73 6.47 6.97
N VAL A 119 0.91 5.88 7.84
CA VAL A 119 1.29 4.73 8.64
C VAL A 119 0.40 3.55 8.28
N LEU A 120 1.00 2.44 7.86
CA LEU A 120 0.35 1.22 7.41
C LEU A 120 0.81 0.02 8.26
N GLU A 121 0.06 -1.07 8.26
CA GLU A 121 0.51 -2.36 8.79
C GLU A 121 1.64 -2.92 7.93
N TYR A 122 2.70 -3.41 8.59
CA TYR A 122 3.76 -4.11 7.89
C TYR A 122 3.26 -5.50 7.50
N CYS A 123 3.19 -5.76 6.19
CA CYS A 123 2.60 -6.97 5.63
C CYS A 123 3.64 -7.95 5.06
N GLY A 124 4.90 -7.84 5.48
CA GLY A 124 5.99 -8.70 5.02
C GLY A 124 6.87 -8.04 3.95
N GLU A 125 7.69 -8.87 3.33
CA GLU A 125 8.62 -8.47 2.28
C GLU A 125 8.02 -8.69 0.89
N ASP A 126 8.59 -7.98 -0.09
CA ASP A 126 8.26 -8.13 -1.50
C ASP A 126 8.42 -9.58 -1.94
N VAL A 127 7.56 -10.03 -2.85
CA VAL A 127 7.71 -11.35 -3.45
C VAL A 127 8.97 -11.34 -4.33
N TYR A 128 10.09 -11.89 -3.81
CA TYR A 128 11.38 -11.96 -4.50
C TYR A 128 11.34 -12.76 -5.82
N THR A 129 10.38 -13.68 -5.94
CA THR A 129 10.10 -14.43 -7.17
C THR A 129 8.99 -13.73 -7.95
N TYR A 130 9.03 -13.82 -9.28
CA TYR A 130 7.98 -13.20 -10.10
C TYR A 130 6.61 -13.70 -9.66
N CYS A 131 5.58 -12.85 -9.65
CA CYS A 131 4.23 -13.30 -9.28
C CYS A 131 3.76 -14.50 -10.12
N ALA A 132 4.29 -14.67 -11.35
CA ALA A 132 4.12 -15.84 -12.20
C ALA A 132 4.56 -17.17 -11.56
N GLU A 133 5.61 -17.16 -10.73
CA GLU A 133 6.23 -18.33 -10.09
C GLU A 133 5.58 -18.69 -8.76
N GLN A 134 4.66 -17.85 -8.27
CA GLN A 134 3.92 -18.13 -7.04
C GLN A 134 2.97 -19.32 -7.19
N PRO A 135 2.61 -20.02 -6.08
CA PRO A 135 1.59 -21.06 -6.09
C PRO A 135 0.28 -20.56 -6.71
N ILE A 136 -0.46 -21.46 -7.38
CA ILE A 136 -1.69 -21.08 -8.08
C ILE A 136 -2.72 -20.46 -7.13
N GLU A 137 -2.75 -20.89 -5.87
CA GLU A 137 -3.60 -20.37 -4.81
C GLU A 137 -3.27 -18.91 -4.47
N PHE A 138 -1.98 -18.55 -4.44
CA PHE A 138 -1.55 -17.17 -4.24
C PHE A 138 -1.95 -16.29 -5.42
N LYS A 139 -1.74 -16.80 -6.65
CA LYS A 139 -2.13 -16.10 -7.88
C LYS A 139 -3.64 -15.85 -7.95
N ARG A 140 -4.46 -16.85 -7.62
CA ARG A 140 -5.92 -16.73 -7.49
C ARG A 140 -6.29 -15.67 -6.46
N ALA A 141 -5.69 -15.73 -5.27
CA ALA A 141 -5.95 -14.75 -4.21
C ALA A 141 -5.59 -13.33 -4.66
N LEU A 142 -4.53 -13.15 -5.42
CA LEU A 142 -4.11 -11.86 -5.96
C LEU A 142 -5.13 -11.32 -6.98
N ILE A 143 -5.62 -12.17 -7.88
CA ILE A 143 -6.69 -11.81 -8.82
C ILE A 143 -7.94 -11.37 -8.07
N TYR A 144 -8.39 -12.16 -7.08
CA TYR A 144 -9.57 -11.82 -6.29
C TYR A 144 -9.38 -10.52 -5.49
N ALA A 145 -8.17 -10.27 -4.98
CA ALA A 145 -7.84 -9.02 -4.31
C ALA A 145 -7.98 -7.81 -5.26
N VAL A 146 -7.48 -7.92 -6.49
CA VAL A 146 -7.59 -6.84 -7.49
C VAL A 146 -9.03 -6.66 -7.95
N ILE A 147 -9.78 -7.73 -8.17
CA ILE A 147 -11.22 -7.65 -8.46
C ILE A 147 -11.96 -6.91 -7.33
N ALA A 148 -11.70 -7.24 -6.06
CA ALA A 148 -12.34 -6.56 -4.94
C ALA A 148 -11.98 -5.06 -4.86
N ILE A 149 -10.75 -4.69 -5.20
CA ILE A 149 -10.33 -3.27 -5.31
C ILE A 149 -11.09 -2.56 -6.44
N HIS A 150 -11.27 -3.24 -7.58
CA HIS A 150 -12.03 -2.72 -8.72
C HIS A 150 -13.52 -2.57 -8.41
N GLU A 151 -14.12 -3.54 -7.73
CA GLU A 151 -15.51 -3.48 -7.24
C GLU A 151 -15.72 -2.39 -6.19
N ALA A 152 -14.67 -2.03 -5.43
CA ALA A 152 -14.67 -0.86 -4.56
C ALA A 152 -14.55 0.47 -5.33
N GLY A 153 -14.43 0.41 -6.66
CA GLY A 153 -14.37 1.56 -7.57
C GLY A 153 -13.01 2.21 -7.64
N VAL A 154 -11.94 1.42 -7.57
CA VAL A 154 -10.53 1.87 -7.63
C VAL A 154 -9.75 0.99 -8.60
N ARG A 155 -8.88 1.59 -9.41
CA ARG A 155 -7.82 0.87 -10.15
C ARG A 155 -6.46 1.28 -9.63
N HIS A 156 -5.49 0.38 -9.63
CA HIS A 156 -4.21 0.60 -8.94
C HIS A 156 -3.15 1.28 -9.82
N PHE A 157 -3.10 0.97 -11.12
CA PHE A 157 -2.16 1.42 -12.15
C PHE A 157 -0.68 1.06 -12.00
N ASP A 158 -0.29 0.34 -10.96
CA ASP A 158 1.11 -0.05 -10.74
C ASP A 158 1.21 -1.42 -10.05
N LEU A 159 0.38 -2.39 -10.47
CA LEU A 159 0.43 -3.76 -9.99
C LEU A 159 1.67 -4.50 -10.51
N ARG A 160 2.81 -4.25 -9.87
CA ARG A 160 4.09 -4.93 -10.13
C ARG A 160 4.52 -5.71 -8.90
N ASN A 161 5.46 -6.64 -9.05
CA ASN A 161 5.94 -7.49 -7.94
C ASN A 161 6.31 -6.71 -6.66
N ARG A 162 6.91 -5.52 -6.80
CA ARG A 162 7.29 -4.64 -5.66
C ARG A 162 6.10 -4.06 -4.86
N ASN A 163 4.90 -4.11 -5.43
CA ASN A 163 3.67 -3.59 -4.83
C ASN A 163 2.73 -4.72 -4.39
N VAL A 164 3.25 -5.96 -4.35
CA VAL A 164 2.58 -7.13 -3.80
C VAL A 164 3.52 -7.77 -2.80
N VAL A 165 3.11 -7.86 -1.55
CA VAL A 165 3.89 -8.49 -0.47
C VAL A 165 3.21 -9.79 -0.02
N ASN A 166 4.01 -10.73 0.48
CA ASN A 166 3.50 -12.00 1.01
C ASN A 166 3.26 -11.89 2.52
N TYR A 167 1.99 -11.89 2.90
CA TYR A 167 1.57 -11.88 4.29
C TYR A 167 1.01 -13.25 4.69
N ASN A 168 1.85 -14.08 5.31
CA ASN A 168 1.47 -15.42 5.78
C ASN A 168 0.89 -16.33 4.68
N GLY A 169 1.43 -16.24 3.45
CA GLY A 169 0.98 -17.01 2.30
C GLY A 169 -0.15 -16.35 1.51
N LEU A 170 -0.59 -15.15 1.89
CA LEU A 170 -1.62 -14.38 1.19
C LEU A 170 -1.03 -13.11 0.56
N PRO A 171 -1.48 -12.71 -0.64
CA PRO A 171 -1.05 -11.47 -1.27
C PRO A 171 -1.67 -10.26 -0.57
N MET A 172 -0.84 -9.27 -0.28
CA MET A 172 -1.27 -7.94 0.15
C MET A 172 -0.81 -6.91 -0.86
N ILE A 173 -1.75 -6.13 -1.38
CA ILE A 173 -1.50 -5.10 -2.37
C ILE A 173 -1.21 -3.78 -1.65
N ILE A 174 -0.11 -3.13 -2.01
CA ILE A 174 0.40 -1.91 -1.37
C ILE A 174 0.71 -0.82 -2.41
N ASP A 175 0.95 0.40 -1.94
CA ASP A 175 1.35 1.56 -2.76
C ASP A 175 0.30 2.04 -3.78
N PHE A 176 -0.79 2.63 -3.27
CA PHE A 176 -1.85 3.23 -4.11
C PHE A 176 -1.49 4.65 -4.60
N GLY A 177 -0.20 4.98 -4.74
CA GLY A 177 0.27 6.32 -5.12
C GLY A 177 -0.10 6.73 -6.55
N GLU A 178 -0.33 5.77 -7.45
CA GLU A 178 -0.78 5.99 -8.83
C GLU A 178 -2.24 5.58 -9.05
N ALA A 179 -2.95 5.16 -8.00
CA ALA A 179 -4.33 4.69 -8.10
C ALA A 179 -5.31 5.81 -8.45
N GLU A 180 -6.41 5.45 -9.10
CA GLU A 180 -7.50 6.37 -9.43
C GLU A 180 -8.89 5.77 -9.18
N ASP A 181 -9.89 6.65 -9.17
CA ASP A 181 -11.29 6.24 -9.18
C ASP A 181 -11.60 5.51 -10.50
N HIS A 182 -12.26 4.36 -10.41
CA HIS A 182 -12.48 3.48 -11.55
C HIS A 182 -13.91 2.92 -11.53
N GLU A 183 -14.52 2.81 -12.71
CA GLU A 183 -15.69 1.98 -12.94
C GLU A 183 -15.23 0.78 -13.77
N CYS A 184 -15.23 -0.41 -13.18
CA CYS A 184 -14.73 -1.59 -13.84
C CYS A 184 -15.73 -2.08 -14.90
N GLU A 185 -15.32 -2.01 -16.17
CA GLU A 185 -16.14 -2.42 -17.31
C GLU A 185 -15.93 -3.89 -17.68
N ARG A 186 -15.32 -4.68 -16.81
CA ARG A 186 -15.06 -6.10 -17.03
C ARG A 186 -16.37 -6.84 -17.37
N GLN A 187 -16.39 -7.52 -18.51
CA GLN A 187 -17.58 -8.21 -19.04
C GLN A 187 -17.67 -9.69 -18.68
N MET A 188 -16.61 -10.28 -18.14
CA MET A 188 -16.53 -11.72 -17.87
C MET A 188 -15.70 -12.09 -16.64
N GLU A 189 -15.94 -13.30 -16.13
CA GLU A 189 -15.14 -13.87 -15.05
C GLU A 189 -13.74 -14.30 -15.51
N VAL A 190 -12.80 -14.31 -14.58
CA VAL A 190 -11.45 -14.85 -14.85
C VAL A 190 -11.54 -16.36 -14.73
N GLU A 191 -11.54 -17.05 -15.87
CA GLU A 191 -11.44 -18.51 -15.93
C GLU A 191 -10.00 -18.96 -16.13
N GLU A 192 -9.57 -19.98 -15.39
CA GLU A 192 -8.22 -20.53 -15.48
C GLU A 192 -8.07 -21.56 -16.59
N ASN A 193 -6.85 -21.68 -17.14
CA ASN A 193 -6.51 -22.71 -18.12
C ASN A 193 -7.35 -22.68 -19.41
N VAL A 194 -7.97 -21.54 -19.72
CA VAL A 194 -8.61 -21.24 -21.02
C VAL A 194 -7.69 -20.35 -21.86
N ALA A 195 -8.00 -20.18 -23.14
CA ALA A 195 -7.29 -19.20 -23.98
C ALA A 195 -7.56 -17.79 -23.45
N ALA A 196 -6.55 -16.92 -23.45
CA ALA A 196 -6.72 -15.53 -23.04
C ALA A 196 -7.79 -14.86 -23.92
N PRO A 197 -8.81 -14.21 -23.32
CA PRO A 197 -9.75 -13.42 -24.09
C PRO A 197 -9.02 -12.24 -24.75
N ILE A 198 -9.60 -11.70 -25.82
CA ILE A 198 -9.14 -10.43 -26.39
C ILE A 198 -9.44 -9.32 -25.37
N ASP A 199 -8.49 -8.43 -25.15
CA ASP A 199 -8.56 -7.36 -24.13
C ASP A 199 -9.85 -6.53 -24.24
N ASP A 200 -10.19 -6.07 -25.45
CA ASP A 200 -11.43 -5.32 -25.74
C ASP A 200 -12.71 -6.08 -25.34
N PHE A 201 -12.70 -7.42 -25.40
CA PHE A 201 -13.85 -8.23 -24.97
C PHE A 201 -13.83 -8.52 -23.47
N PHE A 202 -12.67 -8.48 -22.83
CA PHE A 202 -12.57 -8.63 -21.38
C PHE A 202 -13.05 -7.37 -20.66
N GLY A 203 -12.71 -6.17 -21.16
CA GLY A 203 -13.24 -4.89 -20.70
C GLY A 203 -12.50 -4.28 -19.48
N CYS A 204 -11.33 -4.80 -19.12
CA CYS A 204 -10.49 -4.22 -18.06
C CYS A 204 -9.02 -4.57 -18.29
N ASP A 205 -8.25 -3.58 -18.73
CA ASP A 205 -6.83 -3.71 -19.09
C ASP A 205 -5.94 -4.13 -17.90
N GLU A 206 -6.15 -3.55 -16.71
CA GLU A 206 -5.33 -3.86 -15.54
C GLU A 206 -5.49 -5.32 -15.08
N ILE A 207 -6.74 -5.82 -14.98
CA ILE A 207 -7.00 -7.22 -14.59
C ILE A 207 -6.57 -8.17 -15.72
N HIS A 208 -6.78 -7.80 -16.98
CA HIS A 208 -6.35 -8.60 -18.13
C HIS A 208 -4.84 -8.79 -18.14
N GLN A 209 -4.09 -7.70 -18.05
CA GLN A 209 -2.63 -7.74 -18.01
C GLN A 209 -2.12 -8.52 -16.80
N LEU A 210 -2.74 -8.36 -15.63
CA LEU A 210 -2.41 -9.17 -14.46
C LEU A 210 -2.59 -10.67 -14.73
N CYS A 211 -3.67 -11.09 -15.38
CA CYS A 211 -3.91 -12.51 -15.68
C CYS A 211 -2.86 -13.07 -16.66
N ILE A 212 -2.39 -12.25 -17.62
CA ILE A 212 -1.27 -12.59 -18.51
C ILE A 212 0.01 -12.75 -17.69
N ASP A 213 0.35 -11.77 -16.87
CA ASP A 213 1.59 -11.73 -16.07
C ASP A 213 1.66 -12.90 -15.08
N LEU A 214 0.52 -13.35 -14.57
CA LEU A 214 0.41 -14.49 -13.66
C LEU A 214 0.39 -15.85 -14.39
N GLY A 215 0.28 -15.87 -15.72
CA GLY A 215 0.18 -17.08 -16.53
C GLY A 215 -1.09 -17.88 -16.24
N ILE A 216 -2.21 -17.19 -16.00
CA ILE A 216 -3.49 -17.78 -15.62
C ILE A 216 -4.23 -18.36 -16.82
N TRP A 217 -4.07 -17.70 -17.97
CA TRP A 217 -4.57 -18.16 -19.25
C TRP A 217 -3.50 -18.96 -19.99
N LYS A 218 -3.96 -19.86 -20.85
CA LYS A 218 -3.09 -20.57 -21.79
C LYS A 218 -2.55 -19.55 -22.81
N PRO A 219 -1.29 -19.70 -23.25
CA PRO A 219 -0.78 -18.97 -24.41
C PRO A 219 -1.74 -19.19 -25.58
N GLY A 220 -2.05 -18.13 -26.32
CA GLY A 220 -2.78 -18.26 -27.59
C GLY A 220 -2.08 -19.30 -28.47
N ALA A 221 -2.84 -20.19 -29.10
CA ALA A 221 -2.26 -21.06 -30.10
C ALA A 221 -1.59 -20.17 -31.18
N PRO A 222 -0.36 -20.51 -31.62
CA PRO A 222 0.39 -19.72 -32.59
C PRO A 222 -0.35 -19.55 -33.92
#